data_AF-A0A940UYC9-F1
#
_entry.id   AF-A0A940UYC9-F1
#
_cell.length_a   1.000
_cell.length_b   1.000
_cell.length_c   1.000
_cell.angle_alpha   90.00
_cell.angle_beta   90.00
_cell.angle_gamma   90.00
#
_symmetry.space_group_name_H-M   'P 1'
#
loop_
_entity.id
_entity.type
_entity.pdbx_description
1 polymer ?
#
loop_
_entity_poly.entity_id
_entity_poly.type
_entity_poly.pdbx_seq_one_letter_code
_entity_poly.pdbx_strand_id
1 'polypeptide(L)'
;MTKEFILELFSAAAMQRWNDKIRPVELKELDKQAHKMTIAYFLGKFEESTEGFSWLEIIEGGLFEFLERLVITDLKPQIFNRIKEDKKKYQELTTWVYKRLEPVISPLGPDLVNRFRQYFSTTDNTINKRIINASHFYATRWEFDIIERANPTGYEIPEIRGFLQKKQEKYYDLVGIQQLALYEKYRNFIDLCGQLRFQYRWSHLNMMPRTSVLGHMLLVAILSYLFSRDIGACPRRCFNNYFTGLFHDLPEVLTRDIISPVKRSIEGLDSLIKAYEKEQMDKEVFNLIPAEWHDEIRTFTEEEFTSIACFDNKLITTDTETISRQYNQDAFNPRDGAMIKAVDDLTAYVETYCSLENGVKSPDLLEARQSISQKYKDFTIGGIPFPDIFSYFKVYTSATQEA
;
A
#
# COMPACT_ATOMS: atom_id res chain seq x y z
N MET A 1 7.84 14.73 6.64
CA MET A 1 7.54 13.42 7.25
C MET A 1 7.82 13.42 8.76
N THR A 2 6.97 12.85 9.63
CA THR A 2 7.19 12.77 11.10
C THR A 2 7.04 11.35 11.65
N LYS A 3 7.56 11.11 12.86
CA LYS A 3 7.41 9.83 13.58
C LYS A 3 5.94 9.45 13.77
N GLU A 4 5.16 10.40 14.27
CA GLU A 4 3.76 10.20 14.65
C GLU A 4 2.93 9.78 13.44
N PHE A 5 3.16 10.42 12.28
CA PHE A 5 2.46 10.06 11.04
C PHE A 5 2.78 8.65 10.58
N ILE A 6 4.07 8.27 10.56
CA ILE A 6 4.48 6.93 10.15
C ILE A 6 3.87 5.89 11.11
N LEU A 7 3.95 6.11 12.43
CA LEU A 7 3.37 5.18 13.40
C LEU A 7 1.85 5.07 13.29
N GLU A 8 1.16 6.18 12.96
CA GLU A 8 -0.28 6.17 12.69
C GLU A 8 -0.62 5.20 11.55
N LEU A 9 0.12 5.23 10.43
CA LEU A 9 -0.07 4.27 9.33
C LEU A 9 0.15 2.81 9.78
N PHE A 10 1.21 2.57 10.55
CA PHE A 10 1.57 1.23 11.05
C PHE A 10 0.57 0.66 12.03
N SER A 11 -0.20 1.50 12.74
CA SER A 11 -1.25 1.06 13.66
C SER A 11 -2.27 0.14 12.98
N ALA A 12 -2.50 0.31 11.68
CA ALA A 12 -3.40 -0.53 10.88
C ALA A 12 -3.01 -2.01 10.84
N ALA A 13 -1.75 -2.36 11.09
CA ALA A 13 -1.30 -3.75 11.19
C ALA A 13 -1.84 -4.47 12.43
N ALA A 14 -2.32 -3.72 13.43
CA ALA A 14 -2.99 -4.27 14.62
C ALA A 14 -4.52 -4.24 14.50
N MET A 15 -5.07 -3.51 13.52
CA MET A 15 -6.52 -3.28 13.40
C MET A 15 -7.20 -4.46 12.73
N GLN A 16 -7.98 -5.21 13.52
CA GLN A 16 -8.65 -6.43 13.09
C GLN A 16 -10.01 -6.13 12.43
N ARG A 17 -10.24 -6.71 11.26
CA ARG A 17 -11.50 -6.65 10.51
C ARG A 17 -12.28 -7.94 10.65
N TRP A 18 -13.61 -7.87 10.73
CA TRP A 18 -14.47 -9.05 10.89
C TRP A 18 -14.19 -9.85 12.17
N ASN A 19 -13.75 -9.18 13.24
CA ASN A 19 -13.45 -9.82 14.54
C ASN A 19 -14.71 -10.23 15.31
N ASP A 20 -15.88 -9.89 14.79
CA ASP A 20 -17.20 -10.32 15.24
C ASP A 20 -17.75 -11.53 14.47
N LYS A 21 -16.97 -12.10 13.53
CA LYS A 21 -17.34 -13.26 12.70
C LYS A 21 -16.35 -14.41 12.85
N ILE A 22 -16.82 -15.63 12.60
CA ILE A 22 -15.96 -16.82 12.46
C ILE A 22 -15.13 -16.64 11.19
N ARG A 23 -13.81 -16.66 11.34
CA ARG A 23 -12.84 -16.46 10.26
C ARG A 23 -11.67 -17.45 10.43
N PRO A 24 -11.22 -18.11 9.35
CA PRO A 24 -10.14 -19.09 9.42
C PRO A 24 -8.75 -18.44 9.51
N VAL A 25 -8.67 -17.13 9.26
CA VAL A 25 -7.45 -16.33 9.22
C VAL A 25 -7.71 -14.95 9.81
N GLU A 26 -6.66 -14.29 10.32
CA GLU A 26 -6.76 -12.88 10.68
C GLU A 26 -6.91 -12.02 9.42
N LEU A 27 -7.81 -11.04 9.49
CA LEU A 27 -8.04 -10.06 8.43
C LEU A 27 -7.76 -8.69 9.04
N LYS A 28 -6.86 -7.92 8.44
CA LYS A 28 -6.40 -6.64 8.99
C LYS A 28 -6.75 -5.47 8.09
N GLU A 29 -6.91 -4.29 8.68
CA GLU A 29 -7.23 -3.07 7.94
C GLU A 29 -6.14 -2.73 6.94
N LEU A 30 -4.87 -2.88 7.33
CA LEU A 30 -3.73 -2.62 6.44
C LEU A 30 -3.80 -3.46 5.15
N ASP A 31 -4.00 -4.78 5.29
CA ASP A 31 -4.07 -5.72 4.16
C ASP A 31 -5.27 -5.42 3.24
N LYS A 32 -6.40 -5.03 3.82
CA LYS A 32 -7.59 -4.66 3.07
C LYS A 32 -7.38 -3.38 2.27
N GLN A 33 -6.68 -2.39 2.82
CA GLN A 33 -6.41 -1.14 2.12
C GLN A 33 -5.37 -1.33 1.01
N ALA A 34 -4.39 -2.21 1.22
CA ALA A 34 -3.43 -2.62 0.20
C ALA A 34 -4.13 -3.31 -0.98
N HIS A 35 -5.00 -4.27 -0.70
CA HIS A 35 -5.79 -4.96 -1.73
C HIS A 35 -6.72 -4.00 -2.47
N LYS A 36 -7.37 -3.09 -1.74
CA LYS A 36 -8.20 -2.02 -2.33
C LYS A 36 -7.39 -1.21 -3.34
N MET A 37 -6.15 -0.81 -3.02
CA MET A 37 -5.34 -0.01 -3.95
C MET A 37 -4.82 -0.81 -5.14
N THR A 38 -4.59 -2.11 -4.97
CA THR A 38 -4.31 -3.02 -6.10
C THR A 38 -5.51 -3.14 -7.04
N ILE A 39 -6.71 -3.28 -6.50
CA ILE A 39 -7.94 -3.29 -7.29
C ILE A 39 -8.19 -1.92 -7.93
N ALA A 40 -7.88 -0.82 -7.24
CA ALA A 40 -8.00 0.52 -7.80
C ALA A 40 -7.06 0.76 -8.99
N TYR A 41 -5.84 0.20 -8.94
CA TYR A 41 -4.96 0.14 -10.10
C TYR A 41 -5.62 -0.64 -11.25
N PHE A 42 -6.07 -1.87 -11.00
CA PHE A 42 -6.70 -2.70 -12.03
C PHE A 42 -7.91 -1.99 -12.69
N LEU A 43 -8.82 -1.45 -11.87
CA LEU A 43 -9.99 -0.73 -12.37
C LEU A 43 -9.60 0.56 -13.08
N GLY A 44 -8.65 1.32 -12.54
CA GLY A 44 -8.20 2.57 -13.11
C GLY A 44 -7.53 2.42 -14.47
N LYS A 45 -6.78 1.32 -14.70
CA LYS A 45 -6.18 1.02 -16.01
C LYS A 45 -7.21 0.88 -17.14
N PHE A 46 -8.44 0.45 -16.83
CA PHE A 46 -9.53 0.40 -17.82
C PHE A 46 -10.24 1.75 -18.03
N GLU A 47 -9.99 2.73 -17.16
CA GLU A 47 -10.68 4.02 -17.14
C GLU A 47 -9.74 5.19 -17.48
N GLU A 48 -8.49 4.94 -17.89
CA GLU A 48 -7.49 5.99 -18.17
C GLU A 48 -7.93 6.95 -19.28
N SER A 49 -8.79 6.50 -20.20
CA SER A 49 -9.36 7.33 -21.28
C SER A 49 -10.62 8.11 -20.86
N THR A 50 -11.15 7.87 -19.66
CA THR A 50 -12.39 8.49 -19.18
C THR A 50 -12.13 9.94 -18.75
N GLU A 51 -13.00 10.86 -19.16
CA GLU A 51 -12.87 12.28 -18.81
C GLU A 51 -12.84 12.49 -17.28
N GLY A 52 -11.89 13.30 -16.81
CA GLY A 52 -11.70 13.57 -15.38
C GLY A 52 -10.95 12.48 -14.62
N PHE A 53 -10.46 11.43 -15.28
CA PHE A 53 -9.61 10.42 -14.67
C PHE A 53 -8.28 11.01 -14.19
N SER A 54 -7.86 10.67 -12.97
CA SER A 54 -6.59 11.12 -12.39
C SER A 54 -6.04 10.09 -11.41
N TRP A 55 -4.86 9.55 -11.75
CA TRP A 55 -4.13 8.65 -10.86
C TRP A 55 -3.75 9.28 -9.53
N LEU A 56 -3.39 10.57 -9.52
CA LEU A 56 -3.05 11.27 -8.28
C LEU A 56 -4.27 11.39 -7.37
N GLU A 57 -5.47 11.65 -7.92
CA GLU A 57 -6.70 11.66 -7.13
C GLU A 57 -7.05 10.26 -6.60
N ILE A 58 -6.77 9.20 -7.35
CA ILE A 58 -6.97 7.81 -6.89
C ILE A 58 -6.02 7.49 -5.73
N ILE A 59 -4.73 7.82 -5.87
CA ILE A 59 -3.71 7.59 -4.84
C ILE A 59 -4.05 8.38 -3.57
N GLU A 60 -4.32 9.68 -3.71
CA GLU A 60 -4.66 10.54 -2.57
C GLU A 60 -5.99 10.16 -1.94
N GLY A 61 -7.03 9.89 -2.72
CA GLY A 61 -8.32 9.43 -2.19
C GLY A 61 -8.20 8.08 -1.46
N GLY A 62 -7.34 7.19 -1.95
CA GLY A 62 -6.93 5.97 -1.26
C GLY A 62 -6.34 6.24 0.12
N LEU A 63 -5.33 7.13 0.19
CA LEU A 63 -4.69 7.57 1.43
C LEU A 63 -5.68 8.26 2.37
N PHE A 64 -6.53 9.15 1.85
CA PHE A 64 -7.49 9.93 2.64
C PHE A 64 -8.54 9.02 3.29
N GLU A 65 -9.12 8.09 2.54
CA GLU A 65 -10.04 7.11 3.11
C GLU A 65 -9.34 6.15 4.08
N PHE A 66 -8.07 5.83 3.85
CA PHE A 66 -7.30 5.03 4.80
C PHE A 66 -7.12 5.78 6.13
N LEU A 67 -6.71 7.06 6.09
CA LEU A 67 -6.56 7.90 7.27
C LEU A 67 -7.90 8.08 8.03
N GLU A 68 -9.02 8.29 7.32
CA GLU A 68 -10.35 8.31 7.94
C GLU A 68 -10.60 7.00 8.71
N ARG A 69 -10.28 5.85 8.10
CA ARG A 69 -10.48 4.53 8.70
C ARG A 69 -9.65 4.31 9.96
N LEU A 70 -8.42 4.80 10.02
CA LEU A 70 -7.59 4.72 11.24
C LEU A 70 -8.33 5.28 12.47
N VAL A 71 -9.15 6.31 12.27
CA VAL A 71 -9.94 6.93 13.34
C VAL A 71 -11.28 6.23 13.60
N ILE A 72 -11.99 5.77 12.56
CA ILE A 72 -13.37 5.30 12.68
C ILE A 72 -13.55 3.77 12.64
N THR A 73 -12.48 2.99 12.71
CA THR A 73 -12.56 1.53 12.48
C THR A 73 -13.46 0.79 13.47
N ASP A 74 -13.58 1.24 14.71
CA ASP A 74 -14.47 0.61 15.71
C ASP A 74 -15.97 0.82 15.41
N LEU A 75 -16.31 1.64 14.42
CA LEU A 75 -17.67 1.88 14.04
C LEU A 75 -18.19 0.78 13.10
N LYS A 76 -19.18 0.02 13.56
CA LYS A 76 -19.85 -1.00 12.73
C LYS A 76 -20.30 -0.39 11.39
N PRO A 77 -20.08 -1.08 10.24
CA PRO A 77 -20.43 -0.55 8.92
C PRO A 77 -21.90 -0.10 8.79
N GLN A 78 -22.83 -0.83 9.43
CA GLN A 78 -24.25 -0.48 9.44
C GLN A 78 -24.52 0.88 10.11
N ILE A 79 -23.83 1.17 11.22
CA ILE A 79 -23.96 2.45 11.94
C ILE A 79 -23.35 3.57 11.09
N PHE A 80 -22.16 3.33 10.52
CA PHE A 80 -21.52 4.31 9.65
C PHE A 80 -22.37 4.66 8.42
N ASN A 81 -22.98 3.65 7.78
CA ASN A 81 -23.89 3.88 6.64
C ASN A 81 -25.12 4.72 7.05
N ARG A 82 -25.72 4.45 8.22
CA ARG A 82 -26.82 5.28 8.75
C ARG A 82 -26.37 6.71 9.06
N ILE A 83 -25.15 6.91 9.55
CA ILE A 83 -24.60 8.26 9.75
C ILE A 83 -24.41 8.97 8.42
N LYS A 84 -23.95 8.28 7.37
CA LYS A 84 -23.82 8.85 6.02
C LYS A 84 -25.15 9.28 5.40
N GLU A 85 -26.26 8.63 5.76
CA GLU A 85 -27.61 9.04 5.32
C GLU A 85 -28.05 10.37 5.95
N ASP A 86 -27.53 10.70 7.14
CA ASP A 86 -27.74 11.99 7.82
C ASP A 86 -26.58 12.95 7.51
N LYS A 87 -26.75 13.80 6.51
CA LYS A 87 -25.72 14.77 6.06
C LYS A 87 -25.13 15.59 7.20
N LYS A 88 -25.94 16.01 8.19
CA LYS A 88 -25.47 16.85 9.28
C LYS A 88 -24.56 16.05 10.21
N LYS A 89 -24.99 14.85 10.62
CA LYS A 89 -24.17 13.98 11.47
C LYS A 89 -22.91 13.51 10.75
N TYR A 90 -22.99 13.27 9.44
CA TYR A 90 -21.82 12.93 8.66
C TYR A 90 -20.79 14.07 8.65
N GLN A 91 -21.23 15.31 8.45
CA GLN A 91 -20.34 16.48 8.55
C GLN A 91 -19.73 16.66 9.95
N GLU A 92 -20.51 16.44 11.02
CA GLU A 92 -20.00 16.47 12.40
C GLU A 92 -18.94 15.39 12.64
N LEU A 93 -19.19 14.16 12.17
CA LEU A 93 -18.23 13.05 12.25
C LEU A 93 -16.96 13.37 11.47
N THR A 94 -17.08 13.80 10.22
CA THR A 94 -15.93 14.17 9.37
C THR A 94 -15.11 15.30 10.01
N THR A 95 -15.77 16.32 10.58
CA THR A 95 -15.09 17.41 11.30
C THR A 95 -14.32 16.90 12.51
N TRP A 96 -14.90 15.95 13.26
CA TRP A 96 -14.23 15.33 14.40
C TRP A 96 -13.02 14.48 13.96
N VAL A 97 -13.15 13.68 12.89
CA VAL A 97 -12.05 12.91 12.29
C VAL A 97 -10.91 13.84 11.89
N TYR A 98 -11.21 14.97 11.24
CA TYR A 98 -10.19 15.95 10.87
C TYR A 98 -9.46 16.52 12.08
N LYS A 99 -10.17 16.90 13.15
CA LYS A 99 -9.53 17.41 14.36
C LYS A 99 -8.60 16.36 15.01
N ARG A 100 -8.95 15.07 14.90
CA ARG A 100 -8.12 13.97 15.42
C ARG A 100 -6.85 13.78 14.59
N LEU A 101 -6.94 13.87 13.26
CA LEU A 101 -5.82 13.64 12.35
C LEU A 101 -4.96 14.89 12.12
N GLU A 102 -5.50 16.09 12.28
CA GLU A 102 -4.83 17.36 11.99
C GLU A 102 -3.42 17.46 12.56
N PRO A 103 -3.14 17.13 13.84
CA PRO A 103 -1.79 17.19 14.39
C PRO A 103 -0.79 16.27 13.66
N VAL A 104 -1.29 15.15 13.14
CA VAL A 104 -0.49 14.08 12.53
C VAL A 104 -0.27 14.35 11.02
N ILE A 105 -1.26 14.95 10.33
CA ILE A 105 -1.18 15.23 8.89
C ILE A 105 -0.65 16.63 8.55
N SER A 106 -0.72 17.60 9.47
CA SER A 106 -0.25 18.98 9.24
C SER A 106 1.21 19.05 8.75
N PRO A 107 2.14 18.23 9.25
CA PRO A 107 3.52 18.21 8.77
C PRO A 107 3.70 17.75 7.30
N LEU A 108 2.65 17.23 6.64
CA LEU A 108 2.69 16.83 5.22
C LEU A 108 2.43 17.98 4.24
N GLY A 109 2.29 19.19 4.77
CA GLY A 109 2.13 20.43 4.00
C GLY A 109 0.67 20.85 3.80
N PRO A 110 0.41 22.17 3.76
CA PRO A 110 -0.94 22.73 3.74
C PRO A 110 -1.74 22.30 2.51
N ASP A 111 -1.09 22.09 1.37
CA ASP A 111 -1.77 21.70 0.13
C ASP A 111 -2.41 20.32 0.22
N LEU A 112 -1.72 19.34 0.82
CA LEU A 112 -2.29 18.00 1.01
C LEU A 112 -3.43 18.02 2.01
N VAL A 113 -3.26 18.76 3.11
CA VAL A 113 -4.29 18.91 4.15
C VAL A 113 -5.55 19.56 3.59
N ASN A 114 -5.40 20.55 2.71
CA ASN A 114 -6.53 21.18 2.03
C ASN A 114 -7.25 20.20 1.09
N ARG A 115 -6.51 19.40 0.30
CA ARG A 115 -7.12 18.36 -0.54
C ARG A 115 -7.81 17.28 0.27
N PHE A 116 -7.21 16.85 1.39
CA PHE A 116 -7.83 15.93 2.35
C PHE A 116 -9.17 16.48 2.86
N ARG A 117 -9.22 17.76 3.25
CA ARG A 117 -10.45 18.42 3.70
C ARG A 117 -11.52 18.49 2.61
N GLN A 118 -11.11 18.78 1.38
CA GLN A 118 -12.01 18.87 0.22
C GLN A 118 -12.52 17.50 -0.24
N TYR A 119 -11.74 16.43 -0.04
CA TYR A 119 -12.12 15.09 -0.47
C TYR A 119 -13.46 14.66 0.12
N PHE A 120 -13.69 14.82 1.42
CA PHE A 120 -14.96 14.40 2.04
C PHE A 120 -16.09 15.43 1.93
N SER A 121 -15.83 16.64 1.43
CA SER A 121 -16.87 17.66 1.22
C SER A 121 -17.42 17.68 -0.21
N THR A 122 -16.72 17.05 -1.15
CA THR A 122 -17.09 16.97 -2.57
C THR A 122 -17.97 15.75 -2.87
N THR A 123 -18.67 15.78 -4.01
CA THR A 123 -19.51 14.67 -4.48
C THR A 123 -18.71 13.36 -4.60
N ASP A 124 -19.34 12.23 -4.33
CA ASP A 124 -18.76 10.89 -4.51
C ASP A 124 -18.92 10.34 -5.94
N ASN A 125 -19.44 11.16 -6.86
CA ASN A 125 -19.78 10.74 -8.22
C ASN A 125 -18.70 11.00 -9.27
N THR A 126 -17.48 11.37 -8.88
CA THR A 126 -16.35 11.49 -9.83
C THR A 126 -15.84 10.09 -10.20
N ILE A 127 -15.30 9.93 -11.42
CA ILE A 127 -14.76 8.63 -11.87
C ILE A 127 -13.73 8.08 -10.87
N ASN A 128 -12.83 8.93 -10.36
CA ASN A 128 -11.78 8.56 -9.40
C ASN A 128 -12.36 8.02 -8.09
N LYS A 129 -13.34 8.71 -7.49
CA LYS A 129 -14.00 8.24 -6.26
C LYS A 129 -14.83 6.98 -6.50
N ARG A 130 -15.45 6.84 -7.68
CA ARG A 130 -16.20 5.63 -8.03
C ARG A 130 -15.28 4.42 -8.15
N ILE A 131 -14.09 4.57 -8.75
CA ILE A 131 -13.04 3.54 -8.78
C ILE A 131 -12.61 3.16 -7.35
N ILE A 132 -12.28 4.14 -6.50
CA ILE A 132 -11.88 3.91 -5.10
C ILE A 132 -12.98 3.17 -4.33
N ASN A 133 -14.23 3.60 -4.45
CA ASN A 133 -15.37 2.98 -3.78
C ASN A 133 -15.67 1.57 -4.30
N ALA A 134 -15.63 1.36 -5.62
CA ALA A 134 -15.80 0.04 -6.21
C ALA A 134 -14.72 -0.93 -5.70
N SER A 135 -13.47 -0.48 -5.68
CA SER A 135 -12.33 -1.23 -5.13
C SER A 135 -12.50 -1.55 -3.66
N HIS A 136 -13.02 -0.61 -2.86
CA HIS A 136 -13.31 -0.81 -1.44
C HIS A 136 -14.29 -1.97 -1.23
N PHE A 137 -15.40 -1.97 -1.97
CA PHE A 137 -16.43 -3.00 -1.84
C PHE A 137 -15.95 -4.34 -2.41
N TYR A 138 -15.19 -4.34 -3.49
CA TYR A 138 -14.63 -5.55 -4.06
C TYR A 138 -13.64 -6.23 -3.10
N ALA A 139 -12.70 -5.49 -2.50
CA ALA A 139 -11.80 -6.02 -1.47
C ALA A 139 -12.58 -6.56 -0.24
N THR A 140 -13.64 -5.85 0.18
CA THR A 140 -14.50 -6.31 1.28
C THR A 140 -15.27 -7.58 0.90
N ARG A 141 -15.71 -7.71 -0.35
CA ARG A 141 -16.39 -8.91 -0.86
C ARG A 141 -15.44 -10.10 -0.88
N TRP A 142 -14.21 -9.88 -1.33
CA TRP A 142 -13.17 -10.90 -1.32
C TRP A 142 -12.94 -11.49 0.08
N GLU A 143 -12.80 -10.62 1.10
CA GLU A 143 -12.70 -11.06 2.50
C GLU A 143 -13.95 -11.81 2.96
N PHE A 144 -15.13 -11.32 2.57
CA PHE A 144 -16.39 -11.95 2.91
C PHE A 144 -16.52 -13.35 2.31
N ASP A 145 -16.03 -13.60 1.10
CA ASP A 145 -16.09 -14.92 0.47
C ASP A 145 -15.31 -15.98 1.30
N ILE A 146 -14.23 -15.58 1.99
CA ILE A 146 -13.52 -16.45 2.95
C ILE A 146 -14.40 -16.75 4.17
N ILE A 147 -15.01 -15.71 4.74
CA ILE A 147 -15.86 -15.80 5.94
C ILE A 147 -17.10 -16.65 5.64
N GLU A 148 -17.72 -16.43 4.50
CA GLU A 148 -18.90 -17.16 4.05
C GLU A 148 -18.60 -18.65 3.87
N ARG A 149 -17.45 -19.02 3.30
CA ARG A 149 -17.04 -20.42 3.19
C ARG A 149 -16.75 -21.06 4.55
N ALA A 150 -16.23 -20.29 5.50
CA ALA A 150 -15.93 -20.78 6.85
C ALA A 150 -17.16 -20.94 7.74
N ASN A 151 -18.22 -20.17 7.50
CA ASN A 151 -19.46 -20.23 8.27
C ASN A 151 -20.71 -20.03 7.38
N PRO A 152 -21.00 -20.94 6.44
CA PRO A 152 -22.01 -20.71 5.40
C PRO A 152 -23.45 -20.58 5.92
N THR A 153 -23.73 -21.14 7.10
CA THR A 153 -25.05 -21.10 7.75
C THR A 153 -25.14 -20.06 8.87
N GLY A 154 -24.19 -19.12 8.95
CA GLY A 154 -24.22 -18.05 9.94
C GLY A 154 -25.44 -17.13 9.78
N TYR A 155 -26.03 -16.72 10.89
CA TYR A 155 -27.28 -15.93 10.92
C TYR A 155 -27.23 -14.67 10.04
N GLU A 156 -26.15 -13.90 10.09
CA GLU A 156 -26.00 -12.64 9.32
C GLU A 156 -25.43 -12.84 7.90
N ILE A 157 -24.98 -14.05 7.53
CA ILE A 157 -24.26 -14.29 6.27
C ILE A 157 -25.14 -14.01 5.03
N PRO A 158 -26.41 -14.46 4.95
CA PRO A 158 -27.27 -14.12 3.82
C PRO A 158 -27.52 -12.61 3.67
N GLU A 159 -27.66 -11.89 4.79
CA GLU A 159 -27.87 -10.45 4.79
C GLU A 159 -26.63 -9.71 4.27
N ILE A 160 -25.45 -10.07 4.77
CA ILE A 160 -24.17 -9.48 4.36
C ILE A 160 -23.92 -9.75 2.87
N ARG A 161 -24.17 -10.99 2.40
CA ARG A 161 -24.06 -11.35 0.98
C ARG A 161 -24.93 -10.44 0.11
N GLY A 162 -26.20 -10.30 0.47
CA GLY A 162 -27.16 -9.47 -0.26
C GLY A 162 -26.79 -7.98 -0.23
N PHE A 163 -26.29 -7.48 0.91
CA PHE A 163 -25.80 -6.11 1.03
C PHE A 163 -24.60 -5.84 0.11
N LEU A 164 -23.59 -6.72 0.13
CA LEU A 164 -22.38 -6.57 -0.69
C LEU A 164 -22.70 -6.65 -2.19
N GLN A 165 -23.59 -7.58 -2.58
CA GLN A 165 -24.03 -7.71 -3.96
C GLN A 165 -24.72 -6.43 -4.46
N LYS A 166 -25.69 -5.89 -3.70
CA LYS A 166 -26.37 -4.63 -4.03
C LYS A 166 -25.42 -3.43 -4.11
N LYS A 167 -24.34 -3.42 -3.32
CA LYS A 167 -23.32 -2.36 -3.39
C LYS A 167 -22.46 -2.49 -4.64
N GLN A 168 -22.09 -3.72 -5.02
CA GLN A 168 -21.29 -3.99 -6.22
C GLN A 168 -22.05 -3.63 -7.50
N GLU A 169 -23.35 -3.92 -7.57
CA GLU A 169 -24.24 -3.59 -8.69
C GLU A 169 -24.20 -2.09 -9.07
N LYS A 170 -23.95 -1.20 -8.11
CA LYS A 170 -23.86 0.27 -8.34
C LYS A 170 -22.66 0.71 -9.18
N TYR A 171 -21.71 -0.19 -9.40
CA TYR A 171 -20.47 0.09 -10.12
C TYR A 171 -20.33 -0.77 -11.39
N TYR A 172 -21.39 -1.46 -11.82
CA TYR A 172 -21.38 -2.29 -13.04
C TYR A 172 -21.24 -1.50 -14.32
N ASP A 173 -21.36 -0.17 -14.28
CA ASP A 173 -21.04 0.70 -15.40
C ASP A 173 -19.54 0.98 -15.54
N LEU A 174 -18.72 0.74 -14.50
CA LEU A 174 -17.25 0.81 -14.63
C LEU A 174 -16.77 -0.35 -15.51
N VAL A 175 -15.96 -0.03 -16.52
CA VAL A 175 -15.43 -1.02 -17.47
C VAL A 175 -14.64 -2.08 -16.72
N GLY A 176 -13.75 -1.69 -15.80
CA GLY A 176 -12.96 -2.63 -15.02
C GLY A 176 -13.81 -3.63 -14.20
N ILE A 177 -14.98 -3.21 -13.70
CA ILE A 177 -15.89 -4.10 -12.95
C ILE A 177 -16.58 -5.08 -13.92
N GLN A 178 -16.97 -4.63 -15.12
CA GLN A 178 -17.49 -5.50 -16.16
C GLN A 178 -16.46 -6.55 -16.57
N GLN A 179 -15.19 -6.16 -16.72
CA GLN A 179 -14.09 -7.05 -17.03
C GLN A 179 -13.91 -8.13 -15.94
N LEU A 180 -13.96 -7.74 -14.65
CA LEU A 180 -13.92 -8.69 -13.54
C LEU A 180 -15.13 -9.63 -13.51
N ALA A 181 -16.31 -9.19 -13.94
CA ALA A 181 -17.48 -10.06 -14.04
C ALA A 181 -17.36 -11.07 -15.20
N LEU A 182 -16.83 -10.63 -16.35
CA LEU A 182 -16.76 -11.43 -17.58
C LEU A 182 -15.60 -12.43 -17.59
N TYR A 183 -14.42 -12.03 -17.11
CA TYR A 183 -13.20 -12.81 -17.30
C TYR A 183 -12.63 -13.35 -15.99
N GLU A 184 -12.58 -14.68 -15.88
CA GLU A 184 -12.01 -15.37 -14.73
C GLU A 184 -10.54 -15.05 -14.51
N LYS A 185 -9.75 -14.92 -15.58
CA LYS A 185 -8.32 -14.57 -15.48
C LYS A 185 -8.07 -13.28 -14.69
N TYR A 186 -8.92 -12.27 -14.85
CA TYR A 186 -8.80 -11.01 -14.11
C TYR A 186 -9.15 -11.15 -12.64
N ARG A 187 -10.15 -12.00 -12.31
CA ARG A 187 -10.43 -12.34 -10.91
C ARG A 187 -9.26 -13.08 -10.28
N ASN A 188 -8.65 -14.02 -11.01
CA ASN A 188 -7.47 -14.75 -10.55
C ASN A 188 -6.29 -13.82 -10.27
N PHE A 189 -6.07 -12.77 -11.08
CA PHE A 189 -5.06 -11.75 -10.77
C PHE A 189 -5.35 -11.01 -9.45
N ILE A 190 -6.58 -10.54 -9.26
CA ILE A 190 -6.99 -9.88 -8.01
C ILE A 190 -6.88 -10.83 -6.80
N ASP A 191 -7.23 -12.10 -6.97
CA ASP A 191 -7.13 -13.13 -5.95
C ASP A 191 -5.66 -13.39 -5.58
N LEU A 192 -4.79 -13.51 -6.58
CA LEU A 192 -3.35 -13.68 -6.41
C LEU A 192 -2.77 -12.52 -5.58
N CYS A 193 -3.03 -11.27 -5.96
CA CYS A 193 -2.60 -10.12 -5.16
C CYS A 193 -3.18 -10.14 -3.73
N GLY A 194 -4.45 -10.57 -3.58
CA GLY A 194 -5.10 -10.70 -2.27
C GLY A 194 -4.43 -11.72 -1.35
N GLN A 195 -3.85 -12.80 -1.91
CA GLN A 195 -3.20 -13.89 -1.15
C GLN A 195 -1.89 -13.47 -0.48
N LEU A 196 -1.23 -12.40 -0.92
CA LEU A 196 -0.03 -11.85 -0.27
C LEU A 196 -0.26 -11.50 1.21
N ARG A 197 -1.51 -11.32 1.65
CA ARG A 197 -1.85 -11.12 3.06
C ARG A 197 -1.56 -12.34 3.95
N PHE A 198 -1.51 -13.53 3.37
CA PHE A 198 -1.24 -14.78 4.10
C PHE A 198 0.25 -15.02 4.30
N GLN A 199 1.09 -14.23 3.64
CA GLN A 199 2.53 -14.27 3.78
C GLN A 199 2.95 -13.23 4.81
N TYR A 200 3.40 -13.69 5.97
CA TYR A 200 3.90 -12.81 7.02
C TYR A 200 5.39 -12.56 6.87
N ARG A 201 5.76 -11.28 6.95
CA ARG A 201 7.16 -10.87 7.02
C ARG A 201 7.76 -11.25 8.36
N TRP A 202 9.09 -11.45 8.36
CA TRP A 202 9.84 -11.87 9.56
C TRP A 202 9.28 -13.17 10.14
N SER A 203 8.92 -14.11 9.29
CA SER A 203 8.17 -15.34 9.64
C SER A 203 8.81 -16.23 10.71
N HIS A 204 10.11 -16.09 10.95
CA HIS A 204 10.87 -16.79 11.99
C HIS A 204 10.87 -16.07 13.35
N LEU A 205 10.33 -14.85 13.42
CA LEU A 205 10.29 -14.00 14.61
C LEU A 205 8.85 -13.75 15.05
N ASN A 206 8.65 -13.62 16.37
CA ASN A 206 7.36 -13.30 16.96
C ASN A 206 7.06 -11.80 16.88
N MET A 207 6.82 -11.28 15.67
CA MET A 207 6.50 -9.87 15.43
C MET A 207 5.18 -9.44 16.07
N MET A 208 5.14 -8.22 16.61
CA MET A 208 3.95 -7.63 17.25
C MET A 208 3.84 -6.13 16.95
N PRO A 209 2.85 -5.67 16.17
CA PRO A 209 1.94 -6.47 15.37
C PRO A 209 2.66 -7.21 14.23
N ARG A 210 2.10 -8.34 13.78
CA ARG A 210 2.56 -9.01 12.55
C ARG A 210 2.18 -8.18 11.32
N THR A 211 3.10 -8.03 10.37
CA THR A 211 2.84 -7.38 9.08
C THR A 211 2.90 -8.42 7.96
N SER A 212 1.91 -8.41 7.06
CA SER A 212 1.93 -9.25 5.86
C SER A 212 2.73 -8.58 4.75
N VAL A 213 3.15 -9.34 3.73
CA VAL A 213 3.76 -8.78 2.52
C VAL A 213 2.82 -7.74 1.88
N LEU A 214 1.53 -8.07 1.76
CA LEU A 214 0.52 -7.16 1.21
C LEU A 214 0.43 -5.85 1.99
N GLY A 215 0.42 -5.92 3.32
CA GLY A 215 0.34 -4.73 4.17
C GLY A 215 1.61 -3.88 4.10
N HIS A 216 2.77 -4.52 4.03
CA HIS A 216 4.07 -3.87 3.84
C HIS A 216 4.12 -3.07 2.53
N MET A 217 3.68 -3.66 1.41
CA MET A 217 3.65 -3.01 0.10
C MET A 217 2.85 -1.69 0.12
N LEU A 218 1.73 -1.62 0.85
CA LEU A 218 0.99 -0.36 0.97
C LEU A 218 1.75 0.71 1.75
N LEU A 219 2.46 0.33 2.82
CA LEU A 219 3.27 1.27 3.59
C LEU A 219 4.39 1.85 2.72
N VAL A 220 5.07 0.99 1.94
CA VAL A 220 6.09 1.41 0.98
C VAL A 220 5.50 2.34 -0.09
N ALA A 221 4.32 1.99 -0.64
CA ALA A 221 3.64 2.82 -1.64
C ALA A 221 3.30 4.22 -1.11
N ILE A 222 2.65 4.30 0.06
CA ILE A 222 2.22 5.57 0.67
C ILE A 222 3.43 6.44 0.98
N LEU A 223 4.45 5.89 1.62
CA LEU A 223 5.64 6.64 1.99
C LEU A 223 6.42 7.09 0.73
N SER A 224 6.54 6.23 -0.28
CA SER A 224 7.19 6.59 -1.56
C SER A 224 6.48 7.75 -2.24
N TYR A 225 5.14 7.76 -2.23
CA TYR A 225 4.35 8.88 -2.75
C TYR A 225 4.59 10.18 -1.97
N LEU A 226 4.57 10.12 -0.65
CA LEU A 226 4.77 11.30 0.19
C LEU A 226 6.17 11.89 0.04
N PHE A 227 7.21 11.05 0.00
CA PHE A 227 8.57 11.53 -0.28
C PHE A 227 8.71 12.07 -1.72
N SER A 228 8.02 11.47 -2.70
CA SER A 228 7.97 12.02 -4.06
C SER A 228 7.38 13.44 -4.06
N ARG A 229 6.35 13.69 -3.26
CA ARG A 229 5.78 15.02 -3.12
C ARG A 229 6.73 16.00 -2.42
N ASP A 230 7.43 15.55 -1.37
CA ASP A 230 8.40 16.38 -0.65
C ASP A 230 9.54 16.88 -1.57
N ILE A 231 9.95 16.07 -2.57
CA ILE A 231 10.99 16.46 -3.54
C ILE A 231 10.43 17.16 -4.80
N GLY A 232 9.14 17.48 -4.84
CA GLY A 232 8.51 18.15 -6.00
C GLY A 232 8.46 17.28 -7.26
N ALA A 233 8.26 15.96 -7.11
CA ALA A 233 8.15 15.05 -8.23
C ALA A 233 6.94 15.35 -9.14
N CYS A 234 7.12 15.23 -10.46
CA CYS A 234 6.03 15.34 -11.44
C CYS A 234 4.97 14.23 -11.25
N PRO A 235 3.73 14.43 -11.73
CA PRO A 235 2.64 13.46 -11.60
C PRO A 235 3.01 12.03 -11.98
N ARG A 236 3.70 11.84 -13.12
CA ARG A 236 4.11 10.51 -13.57
C ARG A 236 5.15 9.86 -12.64
N ARG A 237 6.09 10.65 -12.09
CA ARG A 237 7.06 10.18 -11.09
C ARG A 237 6.35 9.72 -9.81
N CYS A 238 5.39 10.51 -9.33
CA CYS A 238 4.57 10.15 -8.17
C CYS A 238 3.79 8.85 -8.41
N PHE A 239 3.18 8.69 -9.59
CA PHE A 239 2.49 7.48 -10.01
C PHE A 239 3.43 6.28 -10.03
N ASN A 240 4.55 6.37 -10.74
CA ASN A 240 5.51 5.27 -10.86
C ASN A 240 6.08 4.88 -9.50
N ASN A 241 6.42 5.84 -8.65
CA ASN A 241 6.96 5.55 -7.32
C ASN A 241 5.93 4.90 -6.39
N TYR A 242 4.68 5.35 -6.41
CA TYR A 242 3.60 4.74 -5.64
C TYR A 242 3.35 3.30 -6.07
N PHE A 243 3.16 3.06 -7.38
CA PHE A 243 2.81 1.72 -7.87
C PHE A 243 3.99 0.75 -7.91
N THR A 244 5.22 1.23 -8.05
CA THR A 244 6.40 0.41 -7.77
C THR A 244 6.38 -0.03 -6.31
N GLY A 245 6.18 0.88 -5.35
CA GLY A 245 6.04 0.51 -3.94
C GLY A 245 4.89 -0.48 -3.69
N LEU A 246 3.75 -0.30 -4.37
CA LEU A 246 2.58 -1.16 -4.22
C LEU A 246 2.76 -2.55 -4.82
N PHE A 247 3.64 -2.73 -5.80
CA PHE A 247 3.81 -4.00 -6.53
C PHE A 247 5.19 -4.64 -6.39
N HIS A 248 6.17 -4.00 -5.76
CA HIS A 248 7.56 -4.48 -5.74
C HIS A 248 7.72 -5.94 -5.25
N ASP A 249 6.96 -6.32 -4.21
CA ASP A 249 6.95 -7.69 -3.67
C ASP A 249 5.86 -8.59 -4.30
N LEU A 250 5.20 -8.17 -5.40
CA LEU A 250 4.24 -9.02 -6.11
C LEU A 250 4.83 -10.38 -6.50
N PRO A 251 6.09 -10.51 -6.96
CA PRO A 251 6.68 -11.81 -7.26
C PRO A 251 6.72 -12.77 -6.06
N GLU A 252 6.74 -12.27 -4.82
CA GLU A 252 6.76 -13.09 -3.60
C GLU A 252 5.48 -13.93 -3.45
N VAL A 253 4.39 -13.62 -4.18
CA VAL A 253 3.21 -14.48 -4.18
C VAL A 253 3.51 -15.89 -4.70
N LEU A 254 4.52 -16.03 -5.56
CA LEU A 254 4.92 -17.26 -6.24
C LEU A 254 6.01 -18.01 -5.48
N THR A 255 6.89 -17.29 -4.77
CA THR A 255 8.05 -17.85 -4.05
C THR A 255 7.86 -17.92 -2.54
N ARG A 256 6.82 -17.27 -2.00
CA ARG A 256 6.66 -16.88 -0.58
C ARG A 256 7.73 -15.87 -0.14
N ASP A 257 7.46 -15.13 0.93
CA ASP A 257 8.47 -14.25 1.56
C ASP A 257 9.71 -15.06 2.01
N ILE A 258 10.81 -14.90 1.26
CA ILE A 258 12.13 -15.43 1.62
C ILE A 258 12.90 -14.30 2.31
N ILE A 259 13.15 -14.46 3.61
CA ILE A 259 13.84 -13.45 4.42
C ILE A 259 15.23 -13.09 3.88
N SER A 260 15.62 -11.81 4.01
CA SER A 260 16.91 -11.29 3.52
C SER A 260 18.16 -12.10 3.94
N PRO A 261 18.30 -12.58 5.19
CA PRO A 261 19.44 -13.41 5.59
C PRO A 261 19.56 -14.72 4.79
N VAL A 262 18.42 -15.31 4.41
CA VAL A 262 18.37 -16.52 3.60
C VAL A 262 18.72 -16.20 2.14
N LYS A 263 18.17 -15.11 1.56
CA LYS A 263 18.50 -14.67 0.20
C LYS A 263 20.01 -14.50 -0.01
N ARG A 264 20.74 -14.06 1.03
CA ARG A 264 22.20 -13.81 1.02
C ARG A 264 23.05 -14.93 1.61
N SER A 265 22.46 -16.07 1.96
CA SER A 265 23.17 -17.16 2.63
C SER A 265 24.20 -17.87 1.74
N ILE A 266 23.99 -17.86 0.43
CA ILE A 266 24.85 -18.51 -0.57
C ILE A 266 25.08 -17.53 -1.72
N GLU A 267 26.33 -17.44 -2.19
CA GLU A 267 26.67 -16.63 -3.36
C GLU A 267 25.86 -17.10 -4.58
N GLY A 268 25.18 -16.16 -5.24
CA GLY A 268 24.33 -16.44 -6.41
C GLY A 268 22.90 -16.90 -6.11
N LEU A 269 22.53 -17.17 -4.85
CA LEU A 269 21.15 -17.56 -4.50
C LEU A 269 20.14 -16.44 -4.76
N ASP A 270 20.49 -15.19 -4.43
CA ASP A 270 19.66 -14.01 -4.73
C ASP A 270 19.34 -13.89 -6.23
N SER A 271 20.35 -14.06 -7.07
CA SER A 271 20.18 -14.04 -8.53
C SER A 271 19.34 -15.21 -9.05
N LEU A 272 19.47 -16.39 -8.43
CA LEU A 272 18.66 -17.56 -8.78
C LEU A 272 17.19 -17.38 -8.40
N ILE A 273 16.93 -16.82 -7.21
CA ILE A 273 15.57 -16.48 -6.75
C ILE A 273 14.95 -15.47 -7.72
N LYS A 274 15.66 -14.38 -8.04
CA LYS A 274 15.18 -13.38 -9.01
C LYS A 274 14.88 -13.97 -10.39
N ALA A 275 15.75 -14.85 -10.89
CA ALA A 275 15.52 -15.50 -12.18
C ALA A 275 14.27 -16.40 -12.15
N TYR A 276 14.06 -17.13 -11.06
CA TYR A 276 12.87 -17.95 -10.86
C TYR A 276 11.60 -17.10 -10.71
N GLU A 277 11.64 -16.03 -9.92
CA GLU A 277 10.54 -15.08 -9.75
C GLU A 277 10.10 -14.48 -11.10
N LYS A 278 11.06 -14.06 -11.92
CA LYS A 278 10.80 -13.58 -13.28
C LYS A 278 10.12 -14.64 -14.15
N GLU A 279 10.62 -15.86 -14.15
CA GLU A 279 10.02 -16.98 -14.91
C GLU A 279 8.58 -17.27 -14.45
N GLN A 280 8.34 -17.24 -13.14
CA GLN A 280 7.00 -17.46 -12.59
C GLN A 280 6.06 -16.30 -12.89
N MET A 281 6.53 -15.05 -12.86
CA MET A 281 5.73 -13.88 -13.27
C MET A 281 5.25 -14.02 -14.72
N ASP A 282 6.11 -14.49 -15.64
CA ASP A 282 5.76 -14.78 -17.04
C ASP A 282 4.70 -15.87 -17.18
N LYS A 283 4.76 -16.91 -16.34
CA LYS A 283 3.83 -18.05 -16.41
C LYS A 283 2.49 -17.79 -15.74
N GLU A 284 2.52 -17.17 -14.57
CA GLU A 284 1.36 -17.12 -13.66
C GLU A 284 0.71 -15.73 -13.61
N VAL A 285 1.46 -14.64 -13.77
CA VAL A 285 0.92 -13.27 -13.58
C VAL A 285 0.60 -12.60 -14.89
N PHE A 286 1.54 -12.55 -15.83
CA PHE A 286 1.35 -11.83 -17.09
C PHE A 286 0.22 -12.43 -17.97
N ASN A 287 -0.08 -13.73 -17.82
CA ASN A 287 -1.22 -14.36 -18.47
C ASN A 287 -2.59 -13.94 -17.90
N LEU A 288 -2.61 -13.35 -16.70
CA LEU A 288 -3.84 -12.94 -16.02
C LEU A 288 -4.21 -11.48 -16.26
N ILE A 289 -3.35 -10.69 -16.90
CA ILE A 289 -3.57 -9.27 -17.19
C ILE A 289 -3.44 -8.95 -18.69
N PRO A 290 -4.00 -7.83 -19.19
CA PRO A 290 -3.81 -7.39 -20.57
C PRO A 290 -2.34 -7.19 -20.95
N ALA A 291 -1.99 -7.49 -22.21
CA ALA A 291 -0.62 -7.41 -22.70
C ALA A 291 -0.06 -5.98 -22.64
N GLU A 292 -0.93 -4.98 -22.78
CA GLU A 292 -0.56 -3.56 -22.74
C GLU A 292 -0.04 -3.12 -21.37
N TRP A 293 -0.27 -3.90 -20.31
CA TRP A 293 0.18 -3.58 -18.95
C TRP A 293 1.49 -4.27 -18.58
N HIS A 294 1.98 -5.19 -19.42
CA HIS A 294 3.13 -6.04 -19.09
C HIS A 294 4.38 -5.22 -18.82
N ASP A 295 4.73 -4.27 -19.69
CA ASP A 295 5.93 -3.44 -19.53
C ASP A 295 5.89 -2.58 -18.26
N GLU A 296 4.71 -2.06 -17.91
CA GLU A 296 4.50 -1.26 -16.71
C GLU A 296 4.66 -2.12 -15.44
N ILE A 297 4.04 -3.29 -15.40
CA ILE A 297 4.19 -4.23 -14.28
C ILE A 297 5.63 -4.76 -14.18
N ARG A 298 6.29 -5.08 -15.29
CA ARG A 298 7.73 -5.46 -15.27
C ARG A 298 8.60 -4.37 -14.66
N THR A 299 8.31 -3.12 -15.02
CA THR A 299 8.98 -1.98 -14.41
C THR A 299 8.78 -2.02 -12.91
N PHE A 300 7.56 -2.26 -12.41
CA PHE A 300 7.30 -2.27 -10.97
C PHE A 300 7.89 -3.46 -10.20
N THR A 301 8.24 -4.58 -10.85
CA THR A 301 8.56 -5.85 -10.16
C THR A 301 9.92 -6.49 -10.47
N GLU A 302 10.61 -6.17 -11.57
CA GLU A 302 11.87 -6.87 -11.94
C GLU A 302 13.13 -6.07 -11.57
N GLU A 303 13.10 -4.77 -11.85
CA GLU A 303 14.19 -3.82 -11.59
C GLU A 303 13.64 -2.65 -10.77
N GLU A 304 12.76 -2.96 -9.81
CA GLU A 304 11.92 -2.06 -9.02
C GLU A 304 12.71 -0.93 -8.35
N PHE A 305 13.95 -1.21 -7.92
CA PHE A 305 14.80 -0.29 -7.17
C PHE A 305 15.84 0.43 -8.03
N THR A 306 15.82 0.25 -9.34
CA THR A 306 16.69 0.97 -10.27
C THR A 306 16.08 2.33 -10.62
N SER A 307 16.80 3.44 -10.48
CA SER A 307 16.29 4.75 -10.91
C SER A 307 16.36 4.86 -12.44
N ILE A 308 15.24 5.23 -13.07
CA ILE A 308 15.07 5.22 -14.52
C ILE A 308 14.33 6.46 -15.02
N ALA A 309 14.57 6.79 -16.29
CA ALA A 309 13.77 7.71 -17.09
C ALA A 309 13.67 7.18 -18.53
N CYS A 310 12.81 7.78 -19.33
CA CYS A 310 12.63 7.49 -20.74
C CYS A 310 13.04 8.71 -21.56
N PHE A 311 13.95 8.54 -22.50
CA PHE A 311 14.38 9.59 -23.43
C PHE A 311 14.39 9.00 -24.85
N ASP A 312 13.75 9.67 -25.81
CA ASP A 312 13.58 9.18 -27.19
C ASP A 312 13.04 7.73 -27.27
N ASN A 313 12.02 7.42 -26.44
CA ASN A 313 11.43 6.08 -26.30
C ASN A 313 12.41 4.99 -25.85
N LYS A 314 13.55 5.36 -25.26
CA LYS A 314 14.52 4.43 -24.66
C LYS A 314 14.60 4.63 -23.16
N LEU A 315 14.54 3.51 -22.45
CA LEU A 315 14.74 3.47 -21.01
C LEU A 315 16.23 3.72 -20.70
N ILE A 316 16.49 4.69 -19.84
CA ILE A 316 17.82 5.06 -19.36
C ILE A 316 17.89 4.83 -17.85
N THR A 317 18.94 4.15 -17.41
CA THR A 317 19.29 4.06 -15.98
C THR A 317 19.96 5.36 -15.56
N THR A 318 19.54 5.92 -14.42
CA THR A 318 19.97 7.22 -13.91
C THR A 318 19.88 7.23 -12.37
N ASP A 319 20.19 8.36 -11.74
CA ASP A 319 19.99 8.61 -10.32
C ASP A 319 18.86 9.64 -10.05
N THR A 320 18.46 9.75 -8.79
CA THR A 320 17.39 10.62 -8.28
C THR A 320 17.62 12.10 -8.58
N GLU A 321 18.86 12.56 -8.43
CA GLU A 321 19.29 13.95 -8.60
C GLU A 321 19.23 14.35 -10.07
N THR A 322 19.66 13.46 -10.95
CA THR A 322 19.56 13.60 -12.40
C THR A 322 18.10 13.58 -12.86
N ILE A 323 17.26 12.69 -12.30
CA ILE A 323 15.81 12.74 -12.55
C ILE A 323 15.26 14.11 -12.16
N SER A 324 15.54 14.58 -10.95
CA SER A 324 15.04 15.87 -10.45
C SER A 324 15.49 17.05 -11.32
N ARG A 325 16.72 17.03 -11.85
CA ARG A 325 17.26 18.12 -12.67
C ARG A 325 16.83 18.08 -14.14
N GLN A 326 16.72 16.90 -14.73
CA GLN A 326 16.62 16.73 -16.19
C GLN A 326 15.35 16.04 -16.65
N TYR A 327 14.82 15.11 -15.85
CA TYR A 327 13.74 14.20 -16.27
C TYR A 327 12.47 14.29 -15.41
N ASN A 328 12.31 15.33 -14.59
CA ASN A 328 11.14 15.50 -13.71
C ASN A 328 9.92 16.07 -14.45
N GLN A 329 9.52 15.41 -15.54
CA GLN A 329 8.33 15.74 -16.32
C GLN A 329 7.67 14.45 -16.82
N ASP A 330 6.36 14.48 -16.99
CA ASP A 330 5.57 13.30 -17.35
C ASP A 330 6.03 12.62 -18.64
N ALA A 331 6.51 13.41 -19.61
CA ALA A 331 7.00 12.93 -20.90
C ALA A 331 8.21 11.99 -20.78
N PHE A 332 9.00 12.10 -19.71
CA PHE A 332 10.16 11.25 -19.49
C PHE A 332 9.85 9.98 -18.69
N ASN A 333 8.59 9.73 -18.32
CA ASN A 333 8.17 8.58 -17.53
C ASN A 333 9.13 8.16 -16.38
N PRO A 334 9.58 9.11 -15.53
CA PRO A 334 10.63 8.82 -14.55
C PRO A 334 10.14 7.93 -13.40
N ARG A 335 11.04 7.12 -12.84
CA ARG A 335 10.83 6.39 -11.58
C ARG A 335 12.09 6.46 -10.73
N ASP A 336 11.90 6.72 -9.44
CA ASP A 336 12.96 6.85 -8.45
C ASP A 336 13.16 5.55 -7.64
N GLY A 337 13.78 4.55 -8.26
CA GLY A 337 14.03 3.25 -7.64
C GLY A 337 14.84 3.33 -6.34
N ALA A 338 15.86 4.19 -6.30
CA ALA A 338 16.71 4.35 -5.13
C ALA A 338 15.94 4.90 -3.92
N MET A 339 15.03 5.87 -4.14
CA MET A 339 14.15 6.37 -3.09
C MET A 339 13.23 5.27 -2.58
N ILE A 340 12.61 4.51 -3.50
CA ILE A 340 11.68 3.44 -3.14
C ILE A 340 12.40 2.36 -2.31
N LYS A 341 13.67 2.05 -2.62
CA LYS A 341 14.47 1.11 -1.81
C LYS A 341 14.75 1.63 -0.40
N ALA A 342 15.06 2.91 -0.28
CA ALA A 342 15.26 3.54 1.02
C ALA A 342 13.97 3.52 1.86
N VAL A 343 12.81 3.67 1.21
CA VAL A 343 11.48 3.58 1.84
C VAL A 343 11.10 2.15 2.24
N ASP A 344 11.41 1.14 1.42
CA ASP A 344 11.26 -0.28 1.76
C ASP A 344 12.06 -0.62 3.03
N ASP A 345 13.35 -0.28 3.05
CA ASP A 345 14.21 -0.51 4.22
C ASP A 345 13.76 0.30 5.45
N LEU A 346 13.26 1.52 5.26
CA LEU A 346 12.65 2.31 6.33
C LEU A 346 11.41 1.62 6.89
N THR A 347 10.54 1.08 6.03
CA THR A 347 9.34 0.35 6.43
C THR A 347 9.72 -0.87 7.26
N ALA A 348 10.68 -1.68 6.78
CA ALA A 348 11.23 -2.82 7.53
C ALA A 348 11.83 -2.39 8.88
N TYR A 349 12.55 -1.26 8.93
CA TYR A 349 13.09 -0.70 10.17
C TYR A 349 12.00 -0.30 11.16
N VAL A 350 10.88 0.27 10.70
CA VAL A 350 9.77 0.65 11.57
C VAL A 350 8.98 -0.58 12.04
N GLU A 351 8.87 -1.64 11.22
CA GLU A 351 8.28 -2.92 11.65
C GLU A 351 9.03 -3.49 12.87
N THR A 352 10.37 -3.47 12.83
CA THR A 352 11.19 -3.88 13.96
C THR A 352 11.06 -2.94 15.16
N TYR A 353 10.94 -1.62 14.94
CA TYR A 353 10.70 -0.65 16.01
C TYR A 353 9.40 -0.98 16.75
N CYS A 354 8.29 -1.11 16.02
CA CYS A 354 6.99 -1.43 16.60
C CYS A 354 7.03 -2.74 17.40
N SER A 355 7.72 -3.77 16.90
CA SER A 355 7.84 -5.04 17.62
C SER A 355 8.64 -4.94 18.92
N LEU A 356 9.77 -4.24 18.90
CA LEU A 356 10.58 -4.04 20.11
C LEU A 356 9.83 -3.23 21.18
N GLU A 357 9.15 -2.16 20.78
CA GLU A 357 8.37 -1.31 21.70
C GLU A 357 7.14 -2.05 22.26
N ASN A 358 6.60 -3.02 21.52
CA ASN A 358 5.57 -3.94 22.02
C ASN A 358 6.13 -5.10 22.87
N GLY A 359 7.40 -5.02 23.28
CA GLY A 359 8.02 -5.92 24.26
C GLY A 359 8.63 -7.19 23.67
N VAL A 360 8.73 -7.31 22.34
CA VAL A 360 9.44 -8.42 21.71
C VAL A 360 10.94 -8.27 21.98
N LYS A 361 11.57 -9.29 22.56
CA LYS A 361 13.02 -9.34 22.78
C LYS A 361 13.62 -10.33 21.80
N SER A 362 14.35 -9.83 20.80
CA SER A 362 15.05 -10.65 19.81
C SER A 362 16.38 -10.00 19.44
N PRO A 363 17.52 -10.71 19.60
CA PRO A 363 18.81 -10.25 19.09
C PRO A 363 18.79 -9.99 17.58
N ASP A 364 18.12 -10.85 16.82
CA ASP A 364 18.01 -10.74 15.36
C ASP A 364 17.33 -9.43 14.93
N LEU A 365 16.28 -8.99 15.66
CA LEU A 365 15.65 -7.68 15.41
C LEU A 365 16.60 -6.50 15.69
N LEU A 366 17.41 -6.60 16.75
CA LEU A 366 18.39 -5.56 17.08
C LEU A 366 19.50 -5.49 16.02
N GLU A 367 20.00 -6.64 15.57
CA GLU A 367 21.01 -6.74 14.52
C GLU A 367 20.47 -6.19 13.19
N ALA A 368 19.27 -6.61 12.78
CA ALA A 368 18.65 -6.11 11.55
C ALA A 368 18.51 -4.59 11.56
N ARG A 369 18.12 -4.00 12.70
CA ARG A 369 18.07 -2.54 12.88
C ARG A 369 19.43 -1.89 12.77
N GLN A 370 20.44 -2.41 13.45
CA GLN A 370 21.79 -1.86 13.38
C GLN A 370 22.32 -1.88 11.94
N SER A 371 22.13 -3.00 11.24
CA SER A 371 22.51 -3.15 9.84
C SER A 371 21.83 -2.13 8.92
N ILE A 372 20.50 -1.98 9.01
CA ILE A 372 19.75 -1.00 8.21
C ILE A 372 20.17 0.43 8.57
N SER A 373 20.24 0.77 9.86
CA SER A 373 20.62 2.12 10.29
C SER A 373 22.03 2.50 9.84
N GLN A 374 22.97 1.54 9.83
CA GLN A 374 24.34 1.76 9.37
C GLN A 374 24.41 1.95 7.86
N LYS A 375 23.62 1.20 7.08
CA LYS A 375 23.51 1.35 5.62
C LYS A 375 23.12 2.77 5.22
N TYR A 376 22.26 3.43 5.99
CA TYR A 376 21.71 4.75 5.67
C TYR A 376 22.36 5.92 6.42
N LYS A 377 23.47 5.72 7.15
CA LYS A 377 24.08 6.72 8.03
C LYS A 377 24.43 8.06 7.37
N ASP A 378 24.86 8.03 6.10
CA ASP A 378 25.26 9.22 5.33
C ASP A 378 24.42 9.35 4.05
N PHE A 379 23.20 8.78 4.04
CA PHE A 379 22.37 8.67 2.84
C PHE A 379 21.39 9.85 2.73
N THR A 380 21.60 10.69 1.72
CA THR A 380 20.68 11.76 1.34
C THR A 380 20.26 11.54 -0.11
N ILE A 381 18.97 11.59 -0.37
CA ILE A 381 18.40 11.35 -1.70
C ILE A 381 17.32 12.39 -1.99
N GLY A 382 17.43 13.09 -3.11
CA GLY A 382 16.49 14.17 -3.46
C GLY A 382 16.44 15.30 -2.42
N GLY A 383 17.53 15.52 -1.67
CA GLY A 383 17.59 16.49 -0.58
C GLY A 383 16.97 16.04 0.75
N ILE A 384 16.50 14.79 0.84
CA ILE A 384 15.94 14.23 2.08
C ILE A 384 17.03 13.46 2.84
N PRO A 385 17.39 13.88 4.07
CA PRO A 385 18.33 13.16 4.91
C PRO A 385 17.63 11.98 5.60
N PHE A 386 17.79 10.77 5.07
CA PHE A 386 17.26 9.56 5.70
C PHE A 386 17.80 9.31 7.13
N PRO A 387 19.06 9.62 7.49
CA PRO A 387 19.55 9.51 8.86
C PRO A 387 18.62 10.15 9.89
N ASP A 388 18.09 11.33 9.57
CA ASP A 388 17.21 12.08 10.45
C ASP A 388 15.88 11.34 10.65
N ILE A 389 15.33 10.75 9.59
CA ILE A 389 14.09 9.97 9.63
C ILE A 389 14.28 8.68 10.43
N PHE A 390 15.37 7.94 10.20
CA PHE A 390 15.70 6.74 10.97
C PHE A 390 15.89 7.08 12.46
N SER A 391 16.42 8.27 12.78
CA SER A 391 16.67 8.71 14.14
C SER A 391 15.40 8.81 15.00
N TYR A 392 14.24 9.05 14.38
CA TYR A 392 12.94 9.10 15.06
C TYR A 392 12.57 7.81 15.77
N PHE A 393 13.07 6.69 15.25
CA PHE A 393 12.70 5.35 15.71
C PHE A 393 13.80 4.70 16.52
N LYS A 394 14.75 5.43 17.11
CA LYS A 394 15.75 4.81 18.02
C LYS A 394 15.06 4.21 19.25
N VAL A 395 15.37 2.96 19.56
CA VAL A 395 14.94 2.28 20.80
C VAL A 395 16.04 2.49 21.84
N TYR A 396 15.70 3.08 22.98
CA TYR A 396 16.61 3.19 24.11
C TYR A 396 16.56 1.87 24.88
N THR A 397 17.58 1.03 24.74
CA THR A 397 17.73 -0.13 25.62
C THR A 397 18.36 0.32 26.94
N SER A 398 18.13 -0.42 28.02
CA SER A 398 18.71 -0.11 29.34
C SER A 398 20.24 -0.02 29.34
N ALA A 399 20.93 -0.59 28.33
CA ALA A 399 22.37 -0.46 28.13
C ALA A 399 22.81 0.92 27.58
N THR A 400 21.90 1.69 26.97
CA THR A 400 22.18 3.05 26.47
C THR A 400 21.94 4.16 27.50
N GLN A 401 21.45 3.84 28.70
CA GLN A 401 21.28 4.81 29.79
C GLN A 401 22.53 4.96 30.68
N GLU A 402 23.57 4.14 30.48
CA GLU A 402 24.82 4.17 31.26
C GLU A 402 26.04 4.70 30.47
N ALA A 403 25.84 5.32 29.30
CA ALA A 403 26.91 5.90 28.48
C ALA A 403 26.82 7.43 28.37
#